data_AF-A0A7W0XC42-F1
#
_entry.id   AF-A0A7W0XC42-F1
#
_cell.length_a   1.000
_cell.length_b   1.000
_cell.length_c   1.000
_cell.angle_alpha   90.00
_cell.angle_beta   90.00
_cell.angle_gamma   90.00
#
_symmetry.space_group_name_H-M   'P 1'
#
loop_
_entity.id
_entity.type
_entity.pdbx_description
1 polymer ?
#
loop_
_entity_poly.entity_id
_entity_poly.type
_entity_poly.pdbx_seq_one_letter_code
_entity_poly.pdbx_strand_id
1 'polypeptide(L)'
;MIARLAMLAQVETTFREPGYFAPVMLGLLVLGALAWLIAAVLGFARARAFGPSARWFSFAAVCLLLFHLQFIVLGFSLLTKDTTLIFGILTFFNVFVLLGAVCAIMGFIRLTSPR
;
A
#
# COMPACT_ATOMS: atom_id res chain seq x y z
N MET A 1 24.04 -22.46 34.88
CA MET A 1 22.66 -22.90 35.16
C MET A 1 21.63 -21.84 34.77
N ILE A 2 21.83 -20.56 35.15
CA ILE A 2 20.99 -19.41 34.77
C ILE A 2 20.83 -19.25 33.24
N ALA A 3 21.91 -19.41 32.46
CA ALA A 3 21.85 -19.32 30.99
C ALA A 3 21.00 -20.43 30.33
N ARG A 4 20.87 -21.60 30.96
CA ARG A 4 20.02 -22.70 30.45
C ARG A 4 18.54 -22.47 30.79
N LEU A 5 18.26 -21.82 31.92
CA LEU A 5 16.91 -21.35 32.29
C LEU A 5 16.45 -20.21 31.37
N ALA A 6 17.36 -19.31 30.98
CA ALA A 6 17.06 -18.24 30.02
C ALA A 6 16.72 -18.77 28.60
N MET A 7 17.35 -19.87 28.16
CA MET A 7 16.99 -20.53 26.88
C MET A 7 15.65 -21.27 26.94
N LEU A 8 15.29 -21.87 28.09
CA LEU A 8 13.98 -22.50 28.30
C LEU A 8 12.85 -21.48 28.45
N ALA A 9 13.18 -20.23 28.79
CA ALA A 9 12.24 -19.10 28.81
C ALA A 9 11.92 -18.55 27.41
N GLN A 10 12.58 -19.04 26.36
CA GLN A 10 12.11 -18.89 24.98
C GLN A 10 10.94 -19.86 24.72
N VAL A 11 9.94 -19.80 25.61
CA VAL A 11 8.62 -20.40 25.42
C VAL A 11 8.05 -19.72 24.20
N GLU A 12 7.96 -20.45 23.10
CA GLU A 12 7.04 -20.21 21.98
C GLU A 12 6.58 -18.74 21.87
N THR A 13 7.44 -17.89 21.32
CA THR A 13 7.00 -16.59 20.79
C THR A 13 6.26 -16.79 19.46
N THR A 14 5.44 -17.85 19.38
CA THR A 14 4.45 -18.01 18.32
C THR A 14 3.50 -16.83 18.47
N PHE A 15 3.68 -15.85 17.59
CA PHE A 15 2.79 -14.71 17.47
C PHE A 15 1.37 -15.23 17.29
N ARG A 16 0.60 -15.21 18.37
CA ARG A 16 -0.80 -15.62 18.33
C ARG A 16 -1.59 -14.46 17.75
N GLU A 17 -1.80 -14.52 16.46
CA GLU A 17 -2.60 -13.53 15.74
C GLU A 17 -3.96 -13.39 16.43
N PRO A 18 -4.38 -12.17 16.80
CA PRO A 18 -5.72 -11.97 17.30
C PRO A 18 -6.73 -12.27 16.19
N GLY A 19 -7.80 -13.01 16.48
CA GLY A 19 -8.76 -13.46 15.44
C GLY A 19 -9.48 -12.35 14.68
N TYR A 20 -9.43 -11.10 15.17
CA TYR A 20 -9.94 -9.92 14.44
C TYR A 20 -8.93 -9.32 13.45
N PHE A 21 -7.66 -9.73 13.48
CA PHE A 21 -6.59 -9.14 12.67
C PHE A 21 -6.87 -9.28 11.17
N ALA A 22 -7.05 -10.52 10.70
CA ALA A 22 -7.31 -10.81 9.30
C ALA A 22 -8.54 -10.05 8.73
N PRO A 23 -9.73 -10.05 9.35
CA PRO A 23 -10.87 -9.31 8.81
C PRO A 23 -10.69 -7.79 8.86
N VAL A 24 -10.04 -7.24 9.89
CA VAL A 24 -9.74 -5.80 9.97
C VAL A 24 -8.73 -5.39 8.89
N MET A 25 -7.66 -6.17 8.71
CA MET A 25 -6.65 -5.93 7.68
C MET A 25 -7.28 -5.97 6.28
N LEU A 26 -8.09 -6.98 5.97
CA LEU A 26 -8.82 -7.06 4.70
C LEU A 26 -9.79 -5.89 4.52
N GLY A 27 -10.52 -5.51 5.56
CA GLY A 27 -11.43 -4.38 5.53
C GLY A 27 -10.72 -3.07 5.20
N LEU A 28 -9.60 -2.78 5.88
CA LEU A 28 -8.79 -1.59 5.60
C LEU A 28 -8.19 -1.60 4.20
N LEU A 29 -7.77 -2.77 3.70
CA LEU A 29 -7.22 -2.90 2.35
C LEU A 29 -8.27 -2.60 1.27
N VAL A 30 -9.48 -3.15 1.40
CA VAL A 30 -10.59 -2.92 0.46
C VAL A 30 -11.06 -1.47 0.53
N LEU A 31 -11.26 -0.93 1.73
CA LEU A 31 -11.66 0.47 1.92
C LEU A 31 -10.57 1.43 1.39
N GLY A 32 -9.31 1.12 1.61
CA GLY A 32 -8.17 1.87 1.05
C GLY A 32 -8.21 1.88 -0.47
N ALA A 33 -8.33 0.72 -1.11
CA ALA A 33 -8.43 0.62 -2.57
C ALA A 33 -9.60 1.43 -3.14
N LEU A 34 -10.77 1.38 -2.48
CA LEU A 34 -11.94 2.18 -2.85
C LEU A 34 -11.69 3.68 -2.69
N ALA A 35 -11.09 4.11 -1.57
CA ALA A 35 -10.78 5.51 -1.33
C ALA A 35 -9.79 6.05 -2.37
N TRP A 36 -8.76 5.29 -2.72
CA TRP A 36 -7.80 5.67 -3.77
C TRP A 36 -8.45 5.73 -5.16
N LEU A 37 -9.38 4.81 -5.46
CA LEU A 37 -10.15 4.84 -6.70
C LEU A 37 -11.00 6.10 -6.80
N ILE A 38 -11.73 6.44 -5.73
CA ILE A 38 -12.53 7.66 -5.66
C ILE A 38 -11.64 8.89 -5.82
N ALA A 39 -10.49 8.94 -5.13
CA ALA A 39 -9.53 10.04 -5.24
C ALA A 39 -8.99 10.19 -6.67
N ALA A 40 -8.66 9.08 -7.34
CA ALA A 40 -8.21 9.11 -8.74
C ALA A 40 -9.31 9.64 -9.67
N VAL A 41 -10.54 9.11 -9.57
CA VAL A 41 -11.67 9.52 -10.43
C VAL A 41 -12.02 10.99 -10.22
N LEU A 42 -12.17 11.42 -8.96
CA LEU A 42 -12.47 12.82 -8.63
C LEU A 42 -11.34 13.74 -9.07
N GLY A 43 -10.09 13.31 -8.89
CA GLY A 43 -8.91 14.03 -9.32
C GLY A 43 -8.89 14.27 -10.83
N PHE A 44 -9.14 13.24 -11.65
CA PHE A 44 -9.23 13.39 -13.11
C PHE A 44 -10.45 14.18 -13.56
N ALA A 45 -11.61 13.96 -12.94
CA ALA A 45 -12.84 14.70 -13.26
C ALA A 45 -12.69 16.20 -13.00
N ARG A 46 -12.00 16.57 -11.92
CA ARG A 46 -11.81 17.96 -11.49
C ARG A 46 -10.49 18.57 -11.97
N ALA A 47 -9.63 17.81 -12.65
CA ALA A 47 -8.34 18.28 -13.15
C ALA A 47 -8.43 19.46 -14.13
N ARG A 48 -9.58 19.67 -14.79
CA ARG A 48 -9.81 20.88 -15.61
C ARG A 48 -10.06 22.13 -14.78
N ALA A 49 -10.68 22.00 -13.61
CA ALA A 49 -11.03 23.12 -12.74
C ALA A 49 -9.89 23.54 -11.80
N PHE A 50 -9.10 22.59 -11.30
CA PHE A 50 -8.04 22.85 -10.31
C PHE A 50 -6.62 22.96 -10.91
N GLY A 51 -6.50 22.91 -12.24
CA GLY A 51 -5.24 23.11 -12.93
C GLY A 51 -4.28 21.91 -12.90
N PRO A 52 -3.00 22.12 -13.25
CA PRO A 52 -2.02 21.04 -13.46
C PRO A 52 -1.69 20.22 -12.21
N SER A 53 -1.73 20.82 -11.01
CA SER A 53 -1.38 20.14 -9.75
C SER A 53 -2.35 19.00 -9.42
N ALA A 54 -3.65 19.19 -9.64
CA ALA A 54 -4.67 18.16 -9.42
C ALA A 54 -4.42 16.90 -10.25
N ARG A 55 -3.85 17.03 -11.46
CA ARG A 55 -3.46 15.88 -12.29
C ARG A 55 -2.39 15.03 -11.61
N TRP A 56 -1.36 15.66 -11.04
CA TRP A 56 -0.27 14.96 -10.37
C TRP A 56 -0.74 14.25 -9.09
N PHE A 57 -1.64 14.85 -8.32
CA PHE A 57 -2.27 14.14 -7.18
C PHE A 57 -3.16 12.97 -7.63
N SER A 58 -3.83 13.09 -8.79
CA SER A 58 -4.60 11.98 -9.36
C SER A 58 -3.69 10.81 -9.75
N PHE A 59 -2.54 11.09 -10.37
CA PHE A 59 -1.53 10.07 -10.66
C PHE A 59 -0.99 9.41 -9.39
N ALA A 60 -0.74 10.19 -8.33
CA ALA A 60 -0.33 9.64 -7.04
C ALA A 60 -1.38 8.68 -6.46
N ALA A 61 -2.67 9.03 -6.55
CA ALA A 61 -3.76 8.16 -6.12
C ALA A 61 -3.83 6.86 -6.94
N VAL A 62 -3.60 6.91 -8.26
CA VAL A 62 -3.52 5.71 -9.11
C VAL A 62 -2.35 4.83 -8.70
N CYS A 63 -1.18 5.40 -8.40
CA CYS A 63 -0.04 4.62 -7.92
C CYS A 63 -0.37 3.91 -6.59
N LEU A 64 -1.02 4.59 -5.66
CA LEU A 64 -1.41 3.97 -4.38
C LEU A 64 -2.52 2.93 -4.54
N LEU A 65 -3.38 3.07 -5.56
CA LEU A 65 -4.33 2.03 -5.96
C LEU A 65 -3.61 0.77 -6.47
N LEU A 66 -2.61 0.92 -7.34
CA LEU A 66 -1.80 -0.20 -7.84
C LEU A 66 -1.05 -0.90 -6.70
N PHE A 67 -0.58 -0.15 -5.70
CA PHE A 67 0.02 -0.71 -4.48
C PHE A 67 -0.99 -1.58 -3.69
N HIS A 68 -2.24 -1.14 -3.55
CA HIS A 68 -3.27 -1.96 -2.90
C HIS A 68 -3.59 -3.22 -3.70
N LEU A 69 -3.62 -3.13 -5.04
CA LEU A 69 -3.78 -4.30 -5.90
C LEU A 69 -2.63 -5.29 -5.72
N GLN A 70 -1.37 -4.84 -5.63
CA GLN A 70 -0.24 -5.73 -5.34
C GLN A 70 -0.42 -6.47 -4.01
N PHE A 71 -0.93 -5.79 -2.98
CA PHE A 71 -1.24 -6.42 -1.69
C PHE A 71 -2.34 -7.50 -1.81
N ILE A 72 -3.39 -7.24 -2.59
CA ILE A 72 -4.46 -8.21 -2.83
C ILE A 72 -3.91 -9.43 -3.59
N VAL A 73 -3.14 -9.20 -4.64
CA VAL A 73 -2.51 -10.27 -5.42
C VAL A 73 -1.51 -11.06 -4.55
N LEU A 74 -0.73 -10.38 -3.71
CA LEU A 74 0.16 -11.04 -2.75
C LEU A 74 -0.61 -11.94 -1.79
N GLY A 75 -1.73 -11.45 -1.23
CA GLY A 75 -2.62 -12.25 -0.38
C GLY A 75 -3.15 -13.48 -1.12
N PHE A 76 -3.55 -13.34 -2.38
CA PHE A 76 -3.99 -14.46 -3.20
C PHE A 76 -2.85 -15.46 -3.50
N SER A 77 -1.66 -14.98 -3.84
CA SER A 77 -0.48 -15.82 -4.10
C SER A 77 -0.03 -16.60 -2.86
N LEU A 78 -0.22 -16.05 -1.66
CA LEU A 78 0.02 -16.77 -0.40
C LEU A 78 -0.99 -17.91 -0.21
N LEU A 79 -2.25 -17.72 -0.60
CA LEU A 79 -3.28 -18.77 -0.55
C LEU A 79 -3.01 -19.88 -1.58
N THR A 80 -2.54 -19.53 -2.77
CA THR A 80 -2.21 -20.50 -3.84
C THR A 80 -0.81 -21.09 -3.71
N LYS A 81 0.02 -20.62 -2.76
CA LYS A 81 1.41 -21.05 -2.51
C LYS A 81 2.34 -20.88 -3.72
N ASP A 82 2.08 -19.89 -4.57
CA ASP A 82 2.92 -19.58 -5.73
C ASP A 82 4.13 -18.72 -5.32
N THR A 83 5.26 -19.36 -5.04
CA THR A 83 6.48 -18.70 -4.56
C THR A 83 7.08 -17.77 -5.62
N THR A 84 6.96 -18.11 -6.90
CA THR A 84 7.44 -17.28 -8.02
C THR A 84 6.72 -15.94 -8.08
N LEU A 85 5.38 -15.94 -7.97
CA LEU A 85 4.59 -14.70 -7.91
C LEU A 85 4.88 -13.90 -6.64
N ILE A 86 5.00 -14.57 -5.48
CA ILE A 86 5.32 -13.91 -4.21
C ILE A 86 6.63 -13.13 -4.33
N PHE A 87 7.72 -13.78 -4.75
CA PHE A 87 9.01 -13.11 -4.86
C PHE A 87 8.99 -11.98 -5.91
N GLY A 88 8.33 -12.19 -7.05
CA GLY A 88 8.18 -11.16 -8.08
C GLY A 88 7.48 -9.91 -7.55
N ILE A 89 6.40 -10.08 -6.78
CA ILE A 89 5.65 -8.95 -6.20
C ILE A 89 6.47 -8.29 -5.08
N LEU A 90 7.11 -9.06 -4.20
CA LEU A 90 7.91 -8.52 -3.09
C LEU A 90 9.09 -7.68 -3.58
N THR A 91 9.75 -8.07 -4.68
CA THR A 91 10.88 -7.30 -5.24
C THR A 91 10.48 -5.88 -5.64
N PHE A 92 9.28 -5.69 -6.20
CA PHE A 92 8.81 -4.40 -6.69
C PHE A 92 7.68 -3.79 -5.84
N PHE A 93 7.51 -4.29 -4.62
CA PHE A 93 6.38 -3.95 -3.76
C PHE A 93 6.25 -2.45 -3.48
N ASN A 94 7.39 -1.77 -3.29
CA ASN A 94 7.40 -0.35 -2.97
C ASN A 94 7.51 0.57 -4.20
N VAL A 95 7.60 0.04 -5.41
CA VAL A 95 7.80 0.86 -6.62
C VAL A 95 6.65 1.84 -6.81
N PHE A 96 5.40 1.38 -6.64
CA PHE A 96 4.25 2.26 -6.78
C PHE A 96 4.12 3.26 -5.64
N VAL A 97 4.55 2.92 -4.42
CA VAL A 97 4.61 3.89 -3.31
C VAL A 97 5.61 5.00 -3.62
N LEU A 98 6.79 4.64 -4.13
CA LEU A 98 7.81 5.61 -4.54
C LEU A 98 7.31 6.50 -5.68
N LEU A 99 6.71 5.92 -6.72
CA LEU A 99 6.10 6.69 -7.81
C LEU A 99 4.99 7.62 -7.30
N GLY A 100 4.14 7.14 -6.40
CA GLY A 100 3.09 7.93 -5.76
C GLY A 100 3.66 9.12 -4.98
N ALA A 101 4.76 8.91 -4.25
CA ALA A 101 5.46 9.99 -3.54
C ALA A 101 6.04 11.02 -4.51
N VAL A 102 6.68 10.59 -5.61
CA VAL A 102 7.19 11.51 -6.65
C VAL A 102 6.06 12.31 -7.29
N CYS A 103 4.95 11.66 -7.62
CA CYS A 103 3.77 12.34 -8.17
C CYS A 103 3.20 13.37 -7.18
N ALA A 104 3.14 13.04 -5.88
CA ALA A 104 2.70 13.98 -4.85
C ALA A 104 3.63 15.19 -4.70
N ILE A 105 4.96 14.97 -4.70
CA ILE A 105 5.97 16.04 -4.67
C ILE A 105 5.79 16.99 -5.86
N MET A 106 5.64 16.44 -7.07
CA MET A 106 5.38 17.26 -8.27
C MET A 106 4.05 18.01 -8.18
N GLY A 107 3.03 17.41 -7.57
CA GLY A 107 1.75 18.08 -7.27
C GLY A 107 1.94 19.30 -6.38
N PHE A 108 2.70 19.18 -5.29
CA PHE A 108 3.02 20.29 -4.39
C PHE A 108 3.87 21.38 -5.04
N ILE A 109 4.90 21.01 -5.81
CA ILE A 109 5.73 21.98 -6.55
C ILE A 109 4.86 22.82 -7.50
N ARG A 110 3.91 22.20 -8.19
CA ARG A 110 3.02 22.92 -9.11
C ARG A 110 1.90 23.70 -8.43
N LEU A 111 1.59 23.41 -7.17
CA LEU A 111 0.71 24.26 -6.34
C LEU A 111 1.44 25.55 -5.91
N THR A 112 2.73 25.46 -5.60
CA THR A 112 3.51 26.58 -5.07
C THR A 112 4.20 27.43 -6.13
N SER A 113 4.25 26.97 -7.39
CA SER A 113 4.65 27.77 -8.55
C SER A 113 3.42 28.18 -9.39
N PRO A 114 2.64 29.19 -8.98
CA PRO A 114 1.62 29.76 -9.86
C PRO A 114 2.33 30.43 -11.04
N ARG A 115 2.25 29.81 -12.21
CA ARG A 115 2.46 30.48 -13.50
C ARG A 115 1.11 30.57 -14.18
#